data_AF-A0A0S7ETR1-F1
#
_entry.id   AF-A0A0S7ETR1-F1
#
_cell.length_a   1.000
_cell.length_b   1.000
_cell.length_c   1.000
_cell.angle_alpha   90.00
_cell.angle_beta   90.00
_cell.angle_gamma   90.00
#
_symmetry.space_group_name_H-M   'P 1'
#
loop_
_entity.id
_entity.type
_entity.pdbx_description
1 polymer ?
#
loop_
_entity_poly.entity_id
_entity_poly.type
_entity_poly.pdbx_seq_one_letter_code
_entity_poly.pdbx_strand_id
1 'polypeptide(L)'
;LCKVLRERLGVKCLLGLTATATLSTALDIAQHLGISDKDGIAVRSAAVPPNLNLSVSTDGEKDQALVSLLKGDRFGCLDSIIVYCTRREETVRVAALLRTCLQGVVLRENT
;
A
#
# COMPACT_ATOMS: atom_id res chain seq x y z
N LEU A 1 7.82 24.60 -5.55
CA LEU A 1 6.35 24.77 -5.59
C LEU A 1 5.86 25.81 -4.58
N CYS A 2 6.07 25.63 -3.26
CA CYS A 2 5.57 26.52 -2.21
C CYS A 2 5.97 28.00 -2.39
N LYS A 3 7.19 28.27 -2.89
CA LYS A 3 7.64 29.62 -3.23
C LYS A 3 6.73 30.32 -4.25
N VAL A 4 6.38 29.63 -5.35
CA VAL A 4 5.48 30.18 -6.38
C VAL A 4 4.07 30.39 -5.82
N LEU A 5 3.55 29.41 -5.07
CA LEU A 5 2.23 29.51 -4.44
C LEU A 5 2.12 30.74 -3.54
N ARG A 6 3.14 31.02 -2.73
CA ARG A 6 3.14 32.16 -1.80
C ARG A 6 3.45 33.49 -2.51
N GLU A 7 4.56 33.55 -3.23
CA GLU A 7 5.11 34.82 -3.75
C GLU A 7 4.46 35.29 -5.06
N ARG A 8 3.92 34.36 -5.86
CA ARG A 8 3.30 34.70 -7.16
C ARG A 8 1.79 34.59 -7.13
N LEU A 9 1.25 33.62 -6.37
CA LEU A 9 -0.19 33.36 -6.33
C LEU A 9 -0.86 33.85 -5.03
N GLY A 10 -0.10 34.39 -4.07
CA GLY A 10 -0.64 34.98 -2.85
C GLY A 10 -1.29 33.97 -1.89
N VAL A 11 -1.00 32.67 -2.02
CA VAL A 11 -1.54 31.63 -1.14
C VAL A 11 -1.01 31.79 0.28
N LYS A 12 -1.92 31.93 1.25
CA LYS A 12 -1.59 32.16 2.67
C LYS A 12 -1.74 30.92 3.56
N CYS A 13 -2.52 29.94 3.12
CA CYS A 13 -2.83 28.72 3.88
C CYS A 13 -2.47 27.48 3.04
N LEU A 14 -1.80 26.52 3.67
CA LEU A 14 -1.41 25.25 3.05
C LEU A 14 -1.86 24.10 3.95
N LEU A 15 -2.49 23.09 3.36
CA LEU A 15 -2.85 21.84 4.01
C LEU A 15 -2.01 20.71 3.39
N GLY A 16 -1.12 20.11 4.17
CA GLY A 16 -0.33 18.95 3.76
C GLY A 16 -1.03 17.66 4.15
N LEU A 17 -1.42 16.84 3.17
CA LEU A 17 -2.01 15.53 3.40
C LEU A 17 -1.00 14.45 3.03
N THR A 18 -0.66 13.57 3.98
CA THR A 18 0.16 12.39 3.74
C THR A 18 -0.41 11.19 4.47
N ALA A 19 -0.43 10.03 3.81
CA ALA A 19 -0.84 8.77 4.42
C ALA A 19 0.35 8.06 5.09
N THR A 20 1.56 8.26 4.58
CA THR A 20 2.79 7.62 5.07
C THR A 20 3.91 8.65 5.18
N ALA A 21 4.40 8.87 6.40
CA ALA A 21 5.58 9.67 6.65
C ALA A 21 6.26 9.18 7.93
N THR A 22 7.59 9.03 7.87
CA THR A 22 8.37 8.93 9.10
C THR A 22 8.31 10.27 9.84
N LEU A 23 8.71 10.29 11.11
CA LEU A 23 8.81 11.54 11.87
C LEU A 23 9.70 12.57 11.17
N SER A 24 10.87 12.14 10.67
CA SER A 24 11.79 13.04 9.99
C SER A 24 11.19 13.62 8.72
N THR A 25 10.51 12.81 7.91
CA THR A 25 9.82 13.28 6.70
C THR A 25 8.68 14.24 7.03
N ALA A 26 7.90 13.97 8.08
CA ALA A 26 6.82 14.86 8.50
C ALA A 26 7.33 16.23 8.96
N LEU A 27 8.41 16.27 9.74
CA LEU A 27 9.07 17.51 10.17
C LEU A 27 9.63 18.30 9.00
N ASP A 28 10.29 17.62 8.06
CA ASP A 28 10.82 18.24 6.85
C ASP A 28 9.71 18.87 6.00
N ILE A 29 8.59 18.16 5.81
CA ILE A 29 7.41 18.70 5.12
C ILE A 29 6.84 19.92 5.87
N ALA A 30 6.68 19.84 7.19
CA ALA A 30 6.17 20.94 8.00
C ALA A 30 7.04 22.19 7.86
N GLN A 31 8.37 22.03 7.93
CA GLN A 31 9.33 23.11 7.71
C GLN A 31 9.16 23.74 6.32
N HIS A 32 9.06 22.94 5.26
CA HIS A 32 8.88 23.42 3.88
C HIS A 32 7.51 24.09 3.64
N LEU A 33 6.49 23.69 4.41
CA LEU A 33 5.17 24.31 4.40
C LEU A 33 5.06 25.48 5.39
N GLY A 34 6.12 25.81 6.15
CA GLY A 34 6.11 26.86 7.17
C GLY A 34 5.05 26.64 8.25
N ILE A 35 4.76 25.39 8.58
CA ILE A 35 3.83 24.97 9.63
C ILE A 35 4.64 24.81 10.92
N SER A 36 4.21 25.44 12.02
CA SER A 36 4.93 25.35 13.29
C SER A 36 4.62 24.03 14.02
N ASP A 37 5.63 23.45 14.67
CA ASP A 37 5.47 22.20 15.45
C ASP A 37 4.48 22.35 16.62
N LYS A 38 4.16 23.58 17.03
CA LYS A 38 3.26 23.91 18.15
C LYS A 38 1.78 23.78 17.79
N ASP A 39 1.44 23.87 16.50
CA ASP A 39 0.06 23.85 16.00
C ASP A 39 -0.40 22.43 15.62
N GLY A 40 0.41 21.42 15.95
CA GLY A 40 0.08 20.01 15.81
C GLY A 40 0.61 19.41 14.51
N ILE A 41 1.70 18.65 14.62
CA ILE A 41 1.97 17.53 13.71
C ILE A 41 0.88 16.49 14.01
N ALA A 42 -0.29 16.70 13.41
CA ALA A 42 -1.52 16.01 13.74
C ALA A 42 -1.42 14.49 13.49
N VAL A 43 -1.77 13.75 14.54
CA VAL A 43 -2.16 12.33 14.58
C VAL A 43 -1.15 11.34 13.99
N ARG A 44 -0.24 10.87 14.86
CA ARG A 44 0.50 9.62 14.64
C ARG A 44 -0.41 8.44 14.97
N SER A 45 -1.05 7.89 13.96
CA SER A 45 -1.60 6.53 14.05
C SER A 45 -1.10 5.73 12.86
N ALA A 46 0.15 5.28 12.97
CA ALA A 46 0.80 4.44 11.97
C ALA A 46 1.13 3.05 12.53
N ALA A 47 0.35 2.58 13.50
CA ALA A 47 0.41 1.19 13.91
C ALA A 47 -0.27 0.34 12.84
N VAL A 48 0.34 -0.80 12.51
CA VAL A 48 -0.32 -1.81 11.70
C VAL A 48 -1.61 -2.22 12.41
N PRO A 49 -2.77 -2.21 11.73
CA PRO A 49 -4.04 -2.61 12.35
C PRO A 49 -3.94 -4.02 12.94
N PRO A 50 -4.52 -4.29 14.13
CA PRO A 50 -4.38 -5.58 14.81
C PRO A 50 -5.02 -6.75 14.05
N ASN A 51 -5.92 -6.48 13.11
CA ASN A 51 -6.53 -7.47 12.24
C ASN A 51 -5.66 -7.82 11.01
N LEU A 52 -4.52 -7.16 10.82
CA LEU A 52 -3.62 -7.46 9.70
C LEU A 52 -2.60 -8.54 10.10
N ASN A 53 -2.74 -9.72 9.50
CA ASN A 53 -1.87 -10.86 9.76
C ASN A 53 -0.70 -10.91 8.77
N LEU A 54 0.51 -10.58 9.23
CA LEU A 54 1.71 -10.53 8.39
C LEU A 54 2.48 -11.86 8.38
N SER A 55 2.96 -12.28 7.21
CA SER A 55 3.81 -13.47 7.05
C SER A 55 4.83 -13.24 5.92
N VAL A 56 5.96 -13.95 5.98
CA VAL A 56 7.02 -13.89 4.96
C VAL A 56 7.55 -15.30 4.66
N SER A 57 7.84 -15.57 3.39
CA SER A 57 8.45 -16.81 2.92
C SER A 57 9.56 -16.53 1.90
N THR A 58 10.42 -17.52 1.67
CA THR A 58 11.49 -17.47 0.67
C THR A 58 11.34 -18.66 -0.26
N ASP A 59 10.58 -18.48 -1.33
CA ASP A 59 10.28 -19.52 -2.30
C ASP A 59 11.24 -19.46 -3.50
N GLY A 60 11.72 -20.63 -3.94
CA GLY A 60 12.54 -20.75 -5.15
C GLY A 60 11.75 -20.45 -6.43
N GLU A 61 10.60 -21.11 -6.58
CA GLU A 61 9.67 -20.93 -7.71
C GLU A 61 8.45 -20.10 -7.29
N LYS A 62 8.59 -18.77 -7.37
CA LYS A 62 7.59 -17.81 -6.84
C LYS A 62 6.21 -17.95 -7.46
N ASP A 63 6.12 -18.26 -8.74
CA ASP A 63 4.85 -18.42 -9.46
C ASP A 63 4.05 -19.62 -8.93
N GLN A 64 4.72 -20.76 -8.77
CA GLN A 64 4.11 -21.97 -8.23
C GLN A 64 3.72 -21.78 -6.76
N ALA A 65 4.58 -21.11 -5.98
CA ALA A 65 4.29 -20.77 -4.60
C ALA A 65 3.06 -19.86 -4.48
N LEU A 66 2.93 -18.84 -5.33
CA LEU A 66 1.78 -17.94 -5.35
C LEU A 66 0.48 -18.70 -5.68
N VAL A 67 0.50 -19.55 -6.72
CA VAL A 67 -0.68 -20.36 -7.07
C VAL A 67 -1.07 -21.29 -5.92
N SER A 68 -0.09 -21.90 -5.26
CA SER A 68 -0.33 -22.81 -4.13
C SER A 68 -0.88 -22.05 -2.91
N LEU A 69 -0.36 -20.87 -2.63
CA LEU A 69 -0.81 -19.99 -1.56
C LEU A 69 -2.29 -19.60 -1.76
N LEU A 70 -2.65 -19.18 -2.97
CA LEU A 70 -4.01 -18.75 -3.31
C LEU A 70 -5.02 -19.90 -3.34
N LYS A 71 -4.58 -21.13 -3.59
CA LYS A 71 -5.41 -22.34 -3.48
C LYS A 71 -5.49 -22.89 -2.04
N GLY A 72 -4.60 -22.46 -1.16
CA GLY A 72 -4.54 -22.93 0.22
C GLY A 72 -5.74 -22.46 1.06
N ASP A 73 -6.02 -23.17 2.15
CA ASP A 73 -7.24 -22.96 2.95
C ASP A 73 -7.43 -21.51 3.43
N ARG A 74 -6.34 -20.80 3.72
CA ARG A 74 -6.38 -19.43 4.24
C ARG A 74 -6.79 -18.38 3.19
N PHE A 75 -6.41 -18.58 1.92
CA PHE A 75 -6.62 -17.59 0.86
C PHE A 75 -7.65 -18.03 -0.17
N GLY A 76 -7.93 -19.33 -0.29
CA GLY A 76 -8.89 -19.89 -1.24
C GLY A 76 -10.35 -19.57 -0.93
N CYS A 77 -10.65 -18.94 0.21
CA CYS A 77 -11.96 -18.38 0.54
C CYS A 77 -12.03 -16.85 0.38
N LEU A 78 -10.92 -16.17 0.05
CA LEU A 78 -10.91 -14.70 -0.03
C LEU A 78 -11.34 -14.23 -1.43
N ASP A 79 -12.36 -13.36 -1.48
CA ASP A 79 -12.88 -12.81 -2.73
C ASP A 79 -12.08 -11.61 -3.26
N SER A 80 -11.26 -10.98 -2.41
CA SER A 80 -10.56 -9.74 -2.71
C SER A 80 -9.09 -9.81 -2.30
N ILE A 81 -8.21 -9.87 -3.31
CA ILE A 81 -6.77 -10.01 -3.13
C ILE A 81 -6.05 -9.02 -4.04
N ILE A 82 -5.04 -8.33 -3.49
CA ILE A 82 -4.16 -7.44 -4.26
C ILE A 82 -2.76 -8.08 -4.27
N VAL A 83 -2.23 -8.29 -5.47
CA VAL A 83 -0.86 -8.79 -5.69
C VAL A 83 -0.02 -7.65 -6.25
N TYR A 84 1.02 -7.24 -5.52
CA TYR A 84 1.97 -6.23 -5.97
C TYR A 84 3.15 -6.88 -6.72
N CYS A 85 3.47 -6.36 -7.90
CA CYS A 85 4.66 -6.73 -8.66
C CYS A 85 5.57 -5.51 -8.80
N THR A 86 6.87 -5.74 -8.94
CA THR A 86 7.86 -4.66 -9.07
C THR A 86 7.87 -4.00 -10.45
N ARG A 87 7.43 -4.72 -11.49
CA ARG A 87 7.39 -4.25 -12.88
C ARG A 87 6.03 -4.51 -13.50
N ARG A 88 5.66 -3.66 -14.46
CA ARG A 88 4.37 -3.76 -15.16
C ARG A 88 4.25 -5.06 -15.95
N GLU A 89 5.33 -5.50 -16.59
CA GLU A 89 5.32 -6.73 -17.39
C GLU A 89 5.04 -7.95 -16.51
N GLU A 90 5.61 -7.99 -15.30
CA GLU A 90 5.35 -9.02 -14.30
C GLU A 90 3.89 -9.03 -13.86
N THR A 91 3.27 -7.86 -13.65
CA THR A 91 1.83 -7.80 -13.32
C THR A 91 0.98 -8.45 -14.40
N VAL A 92 1.28 -8.19 -15.68
CA VAL A 92 0.53 -8.78 -16.80
C VAL A 92 0.72 -10.28 -16.86
N ARG A 93 1.98 -10.75 -16.71
CA ARG A 93 2.35 -12.16 -16.73
C ARG A 93 1.70 -12.95 -15.59
N VAL A 94 1.80 -12.44 -14.35
CA VAL A 94 1.18 -13.04 -13.16
C VAL A 94 -0.34 -13.05 -13.28
N ALA A 95 -0.96 -11.96 -13.75
CA ALA A 95 -2.40 -11.93 -13.95
C ALA A 95 -2.86 -12.97 -14.99
N ALA A 96 -2.11 -13.17 -16.08
CA ALA A 96 -2.41 -14.21 -17.05
C ALA A 96 -2.26 -15.61 -16.45
N LEU A 97 -1.16 -15.87 -15.73
CA LEU A 97 -0.93 -17.12 -15.02
C LEU A 97 -2.09 -17.46 -14.07
N LEU A 98 -2.47 -16.51 -13.21
CA LEU A 98 -3.52 -16.73 -12.21
C LEU A 98 -4.88 -17.00 -12.86
N ARG A 99 -5.24 -16.27 -13.92
CA ARG A 99 -6.49 -16.53 -14.65
C ARG A 99 -6.54 -17.94 -15.24
N THR A 100 -5.42 -18.44 -15.76
CA THR A 100 -5.32 -19.79 -16.33
C THR A 100 -5.30 -20.87 -15.24
N CYS A 101 -4.49 -20.70 -14.20
CA CYS A 101 -4.28 -21.72 -13.17
C CYS A 101 -5.43 -21.82 -12.15
N LEU A 102 -6.24 -20.77 -12.02
CA LEU A 102 -7.40 -20.70 -11.12
C LEU A 102 -8.74 -20.79 -11.85
N GLN A 103 -8.73 -21.00 -13.18
CA GLN A 103 -9.96 -21.19 -13.95
C GLN A 103 -10.73 -22.42 -13.42
N GLY A 104 -12.01 -22.24 -13.09
CA GLY A 104 -12.89 -23.32 -12.63
C GLY A 104 -12.61 -23.80 -11.19
N VAL A 105 -11.74 -23.11 -10.44
CA VAL A 105 -11.58 -23.36 -9.01
C VAL A 105 -12.78 -22.74 -8.29
N VAL A 106 -13.59 -23.58 -7.62
CA VAL A 106 -14.62 -23.11 -6.69
C VAL A 106 -13.88 -22.58 -5.46
N LEU A 107 -13.78 -21.26 -5.36
CA LEU A 107 -13.33 -20.61 -4.14
C LEU A 107 -14.39 -20.90 -3.06
N ARG A 108 -13.93 -21.30 -1.86
CA ARG A 108 -14.85 -21.71 -0.78
C ARG A 108 -15.70 -20.50 -0.37
N GLU A 109 -17.00 -20.71 -0.18
CA GLU A 109 -17.90 -19.66 0.34
C GLU A 109 -17.42 -19.21 1.72
N ASN A 110 -17.38 -17.88 1.92
CA ASN A 110 -17.15 -17.29 3.23
C ASN A 110 -18.39 -17.51 4.11
N THR A 111 -18.38 -18.53 4.96
CA THR A 111 -19.37 -18.73 6.05
C THR A 111 -19.07 -17.85 7.24
#